data_AF-A0A7W9SPM6-F1
#
_entry.id   AF-A0A7W9SPM6-F1
#
_cell.length_a   1.000
_cell.length_b   1.000
_cell.length_c   1.000
_cell.angle_alpha   90.00
_cell.angle_beta   90.00
_cell.angle_gamma   90.00
#
_symmetry.space_group_name_H-M   'P 1'
#
loop_
_entity.id
_entity.type
_entity.pdbx_description
1 polymer ?
#
loop_
_entity_poly.entity_id
_entity_poly.type
_entity_poly.pdbx_seq_one_letter_code
_entity_poly.pdbx_strand_id
1 'polypeptide(L)'
;MARKNRLAEAFKENYNVVGLAGAAALSAALLNPIPLLIGAVAEAAYLLFVPDSRWYQQRLSQRFDAEVNARRKKLRDQVFSVISENVQERFTRLEDIRAQLDGHPLSQETWMREVCRKLDYLLEKFLLFARREVEFAQYLENVYAEVVVGLKGKRRDKDGPPIPNEDRARRMVTTIQERFDDEIAQLEKKNEDDSNTQAVLDKRKEVLTQRHEYVGRIGRILTNLGHQMQLLEDSFGLINDQIRARPPEQVLADIEGVVTQTDAMTNLLDEIAAYDDMSRRFDL
;
A
#
# COMPACT_ATOMS: atom_id res chain seq x y z
N MET A 1 -43.59 14.66 27.43
CA MET A 1 -43.32 13.86 26.21
C MET A 1 -41.82 13.61 26.14
N ALA A 2 -41.39 12.36 26.31
CA ALA A 2 -39.98 12.00 26.34
C ALA A 2 -39.37 12.05 24.93
N ARG A 3 -38.23 12.74 24.80
CA ARG A 3 -37.45 12.87 23.57
C ARG A 3 -36.88 11.49 23.24
N LYS A 4 -37.45 10.81 22.25
CA LYS A 4 -36.94 9.52 21.76
C LYS A 4 -35.50 9.69 21.26
N ASN A 5 -34.58 8.90 21.83
CA ASN A 5 -33.18 8.86 21.44
C ASN A 5 -33.04 8.18 20.06
N ARG A 6 -32.84 8.99 19.02
CA ARG A 6 -32.60 8.56 17.62
C ARG A 6 -31.44 7.56 17.47
N LEU A 7 -30.47 7.57 18.39
CA LEU A 7 -29.35 6.63 18.41
C LEU A 7 -29.77 5.19 18.73
N ALA A 8 -30.85 5.00 19.51
CA ALA A 8 -31.35 3.67 19.86
C ALA A 8 -32.25 3.06 18.77
N GLU A 9 -32.76 3.89 17.85
CA GLU A 9 -33.62 3.46 16.74
C GLU A 9 -32.76 3.11 15.50
N ALA A 10 -31.59 3.74 15.33
CA ALA A 10 -30.59 3.37 14.32
C ALA A 10 -29.89 2.03 14.60
N PHE A 11 -29.87 1.56 15.86
CA PHE A 11 -29.33 0.24 16.22
C PHE A 11 -30.26 -0.94 15.88
N LYS A 12 -31.50 -0.67 15.43
CA LYS A 12 -32.51 -1.71 15.16
C LYS A 12 -32.70 -2.04 13.68
N GLU A 13 -32.13 -1.30 12.76
CA GLU A 13 -32.17 -1.65 11.34
C GLU A 13 -30.89 -2.42 10.94
N ASN A 14 -31.07 -3.75 10.81
CA ASN A 14 -30.15 -4.75 10.26
C ASN A 14 -29.37 -4.18 9.06
N TYR A 15 -28.03 -4.12 9.06
CA TYR A 15 -27.10 -5.24 8.83
C TYR A 15 -25.86 -5.25 9.78
N ASN A 16 -25.71 -4.28 10.69
CA ASN A 16 -24.52 -4.15 11.57
C ASN A 16 -24.49 -5.15 12.75
N VAL A 17 -25.61 -5.76 13.11
CA VAL A 17 -25.71 -6.62 14.30
C VAL A 17 -24.95 -7.94 14.13
N VAL A 18 -24.86 -8.46 12.90
CA VAL A 18 -24.20 -9.75 12.62
C VAL A 18 -22.67 -9.64 12.72
N GLY A 19 -22.10 -8.54 12.25
CA GLY A 19 -20.66 -8.28 12.36
C GLY A 19 -20.21 -8.04 13.80
N LEU A 20 -20.98 -7.24 14.55
CA LEU A 20 -20.73 -7.00 15.98
C LEU A 20 -20.92 -8.26 16.83
N ALA A 21 -21.93 -9.09 16.53
CA ALA A 21 -22.13 -10.37 17.21
C ALA A 21 -20.99 -11.36 16.91
N GLY A 22 -20.48 -11.40 15.67
CA GLY A 22 -19.34 -12.23 15.29
C GLY A 22 -18.03 -11.82 15.97
N ALA A 23 -17.73 -10.52 16.01
CA ALA A 23 -16.54 -9.99 16.67
C ALA A 23 -16.61 -10.16 18.20
N ALA A 24 -17.78 -9.95 18.81
CA ALA A 24 -18.00 -10.19 20.23
C ALA A 24 -17.89 -11.68 20.58
N ALA A 25 -18.41 -12.58 19.73
CA ALA A 25 -18.29 -14.02 19.91
C ALA A 25 -16.84 -14.50 19.79
N LEU A 26 -16.06 -13.97 18.83
CA LEU A 26 -14.64 -14.27 18.67
C LEU A 26 -13.80 -13.73 19.84
N SER A 27 -14.07 -12.52 20.31
CA SER A 27 -13.35 -11.94 21.46
C SER A 27 -13.66 -12.68 22.77
N ALA A 28 -14.92 -13.09 22.97
CA ALA A 28 -15.31 -13.92 24.11
C ALA A 28 -14.71 -15.34 24.03
N ALA A 29 -14.66 -15.95 22.84
CA ALA A 29 -14.10 -17.28 22.64
C ALA A 29 -12.56 -17.32 22.81
N LEU A 30 -11.87 -16.24 22.42
CA LEU A 30 -10.41 -16.14 22.50
C LEU A 30 -9.92 -15.51 23.81
N LEU A 31 -10.81 -15.05 24.70
CA LEU A 31 -10.50 -14.29 25.92
C LEU A 31 -9.50 -13.15 25.70
N ASN A 32 -9.53 -12.57 24.50
CA ASN A 32 -8.57 -11.58 24.04
C ASN A 32 -9.33 -10.34 23.54
N PRO A 33 -9.04 -9.12 24.05
CA PRO A 33 -9.71 -7.89 23.63
C PRO A 33 -9.22 -7.32 22.29
N ILE A 34 -8.14 -7.87 21.71
CA ILE A 34 -7.53 -7.39 20.45
C ILE A 34 -8.50 -7.48 19.24
N PRO A 35 -9.28 -8.55 19.03
CA PRO A 35 -10.29 -8.61 17.96
C PRO A 35 -11.40 -7.55 18.10
N LEU A 36 -11.71 -7.15 19.34
CA LEU A 36 -12.72 -6.11 19.64
C LEU A 36 -12.18 -4.71 19.30
N LEU A 37 -10.89 -4.47 19.50
CA LEU A 37 -10.19 -3.26 19.07
C LEU A 37 -10.04 -3.18 17.54
N ILE A 38 -9.77 -4.29 16.86
CA ILE A 38 -9.72 -4.35 15.39
C ILE A 38 -11.11 -4.07 14.78
N GLY A 39 -12.18 -4.62 15.38
CA GLY A 39 -13.56 -4.33 14.98
C GLY A 39 -13.95 -2.87 15.18
N ALA A 40 -13.58 -2.25 16.31
CA ALA A 40 -13.89 -0.84 16.60
C ALA A 40 -13.11 0.15 15.70
N VAL A 41 -11.88 -0.19 15.32
CA VAL A 41 -11.07 0.61 14.38
C VAL A 41 -11.60 0.47 12.94
N ALA A 42 -12.07 -0.71 12.55
CA ALA A 42 -12.72 -0.92 11.26
C ALA A 42 -14.05 -0.13 11.14
N GLU A 43 -14.84 -0.06 12.20
CA GLU A 43 -16.11 0.70 12.21
C GLU A 43 -15.90 2.23 12.28
N ALA A 44 -14.84 2.69 12.96
CA ALA A 44 -14.45 4.10 12.96
C ALA A 44 -13.88 4.55 11.60
N ALA A 45 -13.13 3.68 10.91
CA ALA A 45 -12.70 3.91 9.53
C ALA A 45 -13.90 3.89 8.56
N TYR A 46 -14.87 2.99 8.78
CA TYR A 46 -16.11 2.93 8.02
C TYR A 46 -16.92 4.23 8.15
N LEU A 47 -17.11 4.77 9.36
CA LEU A 47 -17.88 6.01 9.54
C LEU A 47 -17.15 7.29 9.10
N LEU A 48 -15.81 7.28 9.00
CA LEU A 48 -15.02 8.44 8.52
C LEU A 48 -14.80 8.47 7.01
N PHE A 49 -14.95 7.34 6.29
CA PHE A 49 -14.71 7.25 4.84
C PHE A 49 -15.96 6.89 4.00
N VAL A 50 -17.14 6.80 4.61
CA VAL A 50 -18.41 6.47 3.92
C VAL A 50 -19.15 7.65 3.22
N PRO A 51 -18.61 8.87 2.99
CA PRO A 51 -19.15 9.72 1.94
C PRO A 51 -18.28 9.61 0.68
N ASP A 52 -18.47 8.53 -0.09
CA ASP A 52 -18.94 8.57 -1.49
C ASP A 52 -18.40 7.40 -2.32
N SER A 53 -19.27 6.41 -2.54
CA SER A 53 -19.23 5.53 -3.71
C SER A 53 -19.34 6.28 -5.06
N ARG A 54 -19.44 7.62 -5.04
CA ARG A 54 -19.50 8.50 -6.22
C ARG A 54 -18.13 8.80 -6.83
N TRP A 55 -17.04 8.86 -6.06
CA TRP A 55 -15.69 9.08 -6.63
C TRP A 55 -15.27 7.90 -7.53
N TYR A 56 -15.65 6.68 -7.13
CA TYR A 56 -15.47 5.45 -7.87
C TYR A 56 -16.38 5.37 -9.13
N GLN A 57 -17.67 5.70 -9.00
CA GLN A 57 -18.60 5.77 -10.15
C GLN A 57 -18.20 6.84 -11.18
N GLN A 58 -17.59 7.94 -10.74
CA GLN A 58 -17.15 9.03 -11.62
C GLN A 58 -15.88 8.68 -12.41
N ARG A 59 -15.04 7.77 -11.90
CA ARG A 59 -13.85 7.24 -12.59
C ARG A 59 -14.17 6.15 -13.62
N LEU A 60 -15.33 5.49 -13.51
CA LEU A 60 -15.73 4.29 -14.27
C LEU A 60 -17.04 4.48 -15.06
N SER A 61 -17.23 5.64 -15.69
CA SER A 61 -18.32 5.76 -16.68
C SER A 61 -17.99 4.87 -17.90
N GLN A 62 -19.01 4.35 -18.60
CA GLN A 62 -18.86 3.38 -19.72
C GLN A 62 -17.91 3.82 -20.87
N ARG A 63 -17.52 5.11 -20.93
CA ARG A 63 -16.49 5.61 -21.85
C ARG A 63 -15.03 5.32 -21.41
N PHE A 64 -14.82 4.88 -20.17
CA PHE A 64 -13.51 4.59 -19.58
C PHE A 64 -13.04 3.14 -19.78
N ASP A 65 -13.91 2.17 -20.11
CA ASP A 65 -13.49 0.76 -20.21
C ASP A 65 -12.35 0.54 -21.25
N ALA A 66 -12.40 1.25 -22.38
CA ALA A 66 -11.34 1.22 -23.38
C ALA A 66 -10.09 2.04 -22.96
N GLU A 67 -10.29 3.15 -22.25
CA GLU A 67 -9.20 4.01 -21.77
C GLU A 67 -8.41 3.34 -20.64
N VAL A 68 -9.09 2.66 -19.71
CA VAL A 68 -8.49 1.90 -18.61
C VAL A 68 -7.66 0.75 -19.15
N ASN A 69 -8.18 -0.02 -20.12
CA ASN A 69 -7.41 -1.09 -20.76
C ASN A 69 -6.18 -0.55 -21.52
N ALA A 70 -6.33 0.57 -22.26
CA ALA A 70 -5.21 1.20 -22.95
C ALA A 70 -4.16 1.75 -21.98
N ARG A 71 -4.61 2.35 -20.87
CA ARG A 71 -3.75 2.86 -19.79
C ARG A 71 -3.01 1.72 -19.10
N ARG A 72 -3.70 0.62 -18.77
CA ARG A 72 -3.07 -0.59 -18.22
C ARG A 72 -2.02 -1.13 -19.16
N LYS A 73 -2.33 -1.27 -20.46
CA LYS A 73 -1.35 -1.74 -21.45
C LYS A 73 -0.11 -0.84 -21.49
N LYS A 74 -0.31 0.49 -21.53
CA LYS A 74 0.79 1.46 -21.49
C LYS A 74 1.61 1.37 -20.20
N LEU A 75 0.95 1.27 -19.04
CA LEU A 75 1.61 1.12 -17.75
C LEU A 75 2.39 -0.19 -17.70
N ARG A 76 1.79 -1.29 -18.16
CA ARG A 76 2.44 -2.59 -18.22
C ARG A 76 3.70 -2.51 -19.06
N ASP A 77 3.64 -1.97 -20.28
CA ASP A 77 4.80 -1.87 -21.16
C ASP A 77 5.92 -0.99 -20.54
N GLN A 78 5.57 0.03 -19.76
CA GLN A 78 6.54 0.85 -19.01
C GLN A 78 7.15 0.10 -17.82
N VAL A 79 6.31 -0.55 -17.01
CA VAL A 79 6.68 -1.17 -15.73
C VAL A 79 7.39 -2.50 -15.93
N PHE A 80 7.02 -3.28 -16.95
CA PHE A 80 7.64 -4.58 -17.26
C PHE A 80 9.13 -4.46 -17.56
N SER A 81 9.58 -3.32 -18.08
CA SER A 81 11.01 -3.09 -18.33
C SER A 81 11.85 -2.88 -17.06
N VAL A 82 11.21 -2.61 -15.91
CA VAL A 82 11.91 -2.27 -14.66
C VAL A 82 11.65 -3.27 -13.52
N ILE A 83 10.59 -4.08 -13.60
CA ILE A 83 10.26 -5.07 -12.56
C ILE A 83 10.85 -6.44 -12.89
N SER A 84 11.09 -7.25 -11.85
CA SER A 84 11.63 -8.61 -11.99
C SER A 84 10.68 -9.56 -12.74
N GLU A 85 11.24 -10.62 -13.35
CA GLU A 85 10.47 -11.67 -14.04
C GLU A 85 9.40 -12.31 -13.14
N ASN A 86 9.72 -12.55 -11.87
CA ASN A 86 8.75 -13.10 -10.91
C ASN A 86 7.49 -12.22 -10.76
N VAL A 87 7.67 -10.89 -10.66
CA VAL A 87 6.55 -9.94 -10.55
C VAL A 87 5.77 -9.86 -11.87
N GLN A 88 6.45 -9.99 -13.01
CA GLN A 88 5.78 -10.08 -14.32
C GLN A 88 4.90 -11.33 -14.39
N GLU A 89 5.41 -12.50 -14.00
CA GLU A 89 4.64 -13.75 -13.96
C GLU A 89 3.42 -13.67 -13.03
N ARG A 90 3.59 -13.07 -11.84
CA ARG A 90 2.49 -12.81 -10.89
C ARG A 90 1.41 -11.95 -11.54
N PHE A 91 1.79 -10.85 -12.18
CA PHE A 91 0.84 -9.98 -12.89
C PHE A 91 0.14 -10.71 -14.05
N THR A 92 0.89 -11.45 -14.88
CA THR A 92 0.32 -12.21 -16.00
C THR A 92 -0.73 -13.21 -15.52
N ARG A 93 -0.48 -13.90 -14.39
CA ARG A 93 -1.46 -14.80 -13.78
C ARG A 93 -2.77 -14.08 -13.42
N LEU A 94 -2.67 -12.85 -12.90
CA LEU A 94 -3.87 -12.06 -12.58
C LEU A 94 -4.62 -11.58 -13.82
N GLU A 95 -3.89 -11.21 -14.88
CA GLU A 95 -4.51 -10.91 -16.18
C GLU A 95 -5.24 -12.14 -16.73
N ASP A 96 -4.65 -13.33 -16.62
CA ASP A 96 -5.25 -14.59 -17.07
C ASP A 96 -6.51 -14.93 -16.28
N ILE A 97 -6.48 -14.78 -14.94
CA ILE A 97 -7.67 -14.97 -14.09
C ILE A 97 -8.79 -14.02 -14.53
N ARG A 98 -8.47 -12.73 -14.68
CA ARG A 98 -9.44 -11.73 -15.14
C ARG A 98 -10.01 -12.09 -16.51
N ALA A 99 -9.19 -12.55 -17.45
CA ALA A 99 -9.63 -12.96 -18.78
C ALA A 99 -10.55 -14.19 -18.76
N GLN A 100 -10.31 -15.13 -17.84
CA GLN A 100 -11.20 -16.29 -17.64
C GLN A 100 -12.59 -15.88 -17.16
N LEU A 101 -12.68 -14.86 -16.30
CA LEU A 101 -13.95 -14.32 -15.81
C LEU A 101 -14.79 -13.68 -16.92
N ASP A 102 -14.16 -13.02 -17.90
CA ASP A 102 -14.88 -12.44 -19.06
C ASP A 102 -15.50 -13.51 -19.96
N GLY A 103 -14.86 -14.68 -20.08
CA GLY A 103 -15.36 -15.81 -20.87
C GLY A 103 -16.54 -16.55 -20.25
N HIS A 104 -16.92 -16.20 -19.02
CA HIS A 104 -17.97 -16.88 -18.26
C HIS A 104 -19.38 -16.42 -18.69
N PRO A 105 -20.42 -17.29 -18.76
CA PRO A 105 -21.78 -16.86 -19.09
C PRO A 105 -22.34 -15.77 -18.15
N LEU A 106 -21.93 -15.79 -16.88
CA LEU A 106 -22.28 -14.77 -15.89
C LEU A 106 -21.66 -13.39 -16.19
N SER A 107 -20.70 -13.27 -17.12
CA SER A 107 -20.04 -11.99 -17.46
C SER A 107 -21.01 -10.95 -18.04
N GLN A 108 -22.17 -11.38 -18.54
CA GLN A 108 -23.22 -10.47 -19.00
C GLN A 108 -24.03 -9.87 -17.85
N GLU A 109 -23.97 -10.47 -16.65
CA GLU A 109 -24.70 -9.96 -15.49
C GLU A 109 -24.09 -8.65 -14.98
N THR A 110 -24.94 -7.73 -14.55
CA THR A 110 -24.51 -6.38 -14.17
C THR A 110 -23.53 -6.38 -12.99
N TRP A 111 -23.75 -7.25 -12.00
CA TRP A 111 -22.84 -7.38 -10.86
C TRP A 111 -21.49 -7.96 -11.28
N MET A 112 -21.47 -8.90 -12.22
CA MET A 112 -20.23 -9.51 -12.71
C MET A 112 -19.37 -8.51 -13.49
N ARG A 113 -20.01 -7.68 -14.32
CA ARG A 113 -19.31 -6.59 -15.01
C ARG A 113 -18.66 -5.62 -14.02
N GLU A 114 -19.32 -5.37 -12.90
CA GLU A 114 -18.79 -4.54 -11.82
C GLU A 114 -17.60 -5.21 -11.12
N VAL A 115 -17.66 -6.52 -10.88
CA VAL A 115 -16.52 -7.33 -10.41
C VAL A 115 -15.34 -7.22 -11.38
N CYS A 116 -15.54 -7.47 -12.68
CA CYS A 116 -14.48 -7.37 -13.68
C CYS A 116 -13.85 -5.98 -13.73
N ARG A 117 -14.64 -4.91 -13.61
CA ARG A 117 -14.13 -3.53 -13.54
C ARG A 117 -13.27 -3.28 -12.31
N LYS A 118 -13.68 -3.77 -11.14
CA LYS A 118 -12.87 -3.68 -9.92
C LYS A 118 -11.56 -4.45 -10.07
N LEU A 119 -11.60 -5.64 -10.67
CA LEU A 119 -10.38 -6.40 -10.97
C LEU A 119 -9.47 -5.65 -11.95
N ASP A 120 -10.02 -5.03 -12.99
CA ASP A 120 -9.24 -4.18 -13.91
C ASP A 120 -8.53 -3.02 -13.19
N TYR A 121 -9.22 -2.38 -12.24
CA TYR A 121 -8.64 -1.35 -11.39
C TYR A 121 -7.51 -1.90 -10.51
N LEU A 122 -7.73 -3.05 -9.88
CA LEU A 122 -6.73 -3.69 -9.03
C LEU A 122 -5.49 -4.13 -9.83
N LEU A 123 -5.64 -4.55 -11.09
CA LEU A 123 -4.51 -4.80 -11.98
C LEU A 123 -3.69 -3.54 -12.24
N GLU A 124 -4.34 -2.39 -12.48
CA GLU A 124 -3.62 -1.12 -12.62
C GLU A 124 -2.82 -0.78 -11.35
N LYS A 125 -3.43 -1.00 -10.18
CA LYS A 125 -2.79 -0.76 -8.88
C LYS A 125 -1.64 -1.70 -8.59
N PHE A 126 -1.74 -2.97 -8.99
CA PHE A 126 -0.64 -3.91 -8.89
C PHE A 126 0.60 -3.39 -9.63
N LEU A 127 0.44 -2.90 -10.86
CA LEU A 127 1.55 -2.32 -11.63
C LEU A 127 2.12 -1.06 -10.99
N LEU A 128 1.26 -0.21 -10.42
CA LEU A 128 1.70 0.97 -9.68
C LEU A 128 2.55 0.57 -8.47
N PHE A 129 2.10 -0.41 -7.68
CA PHE A 129 2.82 -0.90 -6.51
C PHE A 129 4.15 -1.55 -6.89
N ALA A 130 4.16 -2.42 -7.90
CA ALA A 130 5.38 -3.04 -8.41
C ALA A 130 6.42 -2.01 -8.84
N ARG A 131 5.99 -0.94 -9.52
CA ARG A 131 6.88 0.16 -9.88
C ARG A 131 7.44 0.89 -8.66
N ARG A 132 6.58 1.23 -7.68
CA ARG A 132 7.00 1.92 -6.46
C ARG A 132 7.96 1.06 -5.62
N GLU A 133 7.74 -0.23 -5.59
CA GLU A 133 8.62 -1.19 -4.92
C GLU A 133 10.05 -1.11 -5.51
N VAL A 134 10.18 -1.10 -6.84
CA VAL A 134 11.48 -0.92 -7.51
C VAL A 134 12.11 0.44 -7.20
N GLU A 135 11.32 1.52 -7.25
CA GLU A 135 11.81 2.88 -6.95
C GLU A 135 12.36 2.99 -5.52
N PHE A 136 11.66 2.43 -4.54
CA PHE A 136 12.06 2.43 -3.14
C PHE A 136 13.21 1.48 -2.83
N ALA A 137 13.23 0.30 -3.45
CA ALA A 137 14.35 -0.62 -3.38
C ALA A 137 15.63 0.05 -3.89
N GLN A 138 15.57 0.69 -5.06
CA GLN A 138 16.71 1.40 -5.63
C GLN A 138 17.16 2.58 -4.75
N TYR A 139 16.23 3.29 -4.12
CA TYR A 139 16.57 4.34 -3.16
C TYR A 139 17.39 3.77 -1.98
N LEU A 140 16.93 2.68 -1.36
CA LEU A 140 17.64 2.05 -0.25
C LEU A 140 19.03 1.56 -0.66
N GLU A 141 19.19 1.02 -1.86
CA GLU A 141 20.48 0.61 -2.40
C GLU A 141 21.45 1.77 -2.55
N ASN A 142 20.97 2.88 -3.09
CA ASN A 142 21.80 4.07 -3.28
C ASN A 142 22.27 4.63 -1.92
N VAL A 143 21.36 4.70 -0.94
CA VAL A 143 21.71 5.17 0.41
C VAL A 143 22.65 4.18 1.11
N TYR A 144 22.41 2.88 0.99
CA TYR A 144 23.29 1.85 1.52
C TYR A 144 24.71 1.98 0.94
N ALA A 145 24.84 2.13 -0.38
CA ALA A 145 26.12 2.29 -1.05
C ALA A 145 26.84 3.60 -0.64
N GLU A 146 26.09 4.68 -0.45
CA GLU A 146 26.62 5.98 0.01
C GLU A 146 27.18 5.87 1.44
N VAL A 147 26.38 5.34 2.37
CA VAL A 147 26.65 5.40 3.81
C VAL A 147 27.56 4.25 4.28
N VAL A 148 27.38 3.04 3.74
CA VAL A 148 28.11 1.84 4.21
C VAL A 148 29.38 1.60 3.42
N VAL A 149 29.31 1.75 2.08
CA VAL A 149 30.44 1.43 1.18
C VAL A 149 31.29 2.67 0.89
N GLY A 150 30.80 3.87 1.21
CA GLY A 150 31.48 5.14 0.91
C GLY A 150 31.57 5.44 -0.60
N LEU A 151 30.79 4.75 -1.43
CA LEU A 151 30.80 4.94 -2.88
C LEU A 151 29.90 6.11 -3.24
N LYS A 152 30.49 7.32 -3.32
CA LYS A 152 29.83 8.45 -3.97
C LYS A 152 29.74 8.21 -5.49
N GLY A 153 28.57 7.77 -5.95
CA GLY A 153 28.18 7.84 -7.36
C GLY A 153 28.84 6.85 -8.32
N LYS A 154 28.80 5.54 -8.03
CA LYS A 154 29.14 4.53 -9.06
C LYS A 154 27.90 4.05 -9.83
N ARG A 155 27.98 4.29 -11.14
CA ARG A 155 27.07 3.92 -12.23
C ARG A 155 26.27 2.62 -12.01
N ARG A 156 24.96 2.80 -11.87
CA ARG A 156 23.86 2.15 -12.61
C ARG A 156 24.27 0.87 -13.37
N ASP A 157 24.12 -0.26 -12.71
CA ASP A 157 23.95 -1.52 -13.42
C ASP A 157 22.58 -1.49 -14.10
N LYS A 158 22.53 -1.82 -15.39
CA LYS A 158 21.29 -1.69 -16.20
C LYS A 158 20.23 -2.71 -15.82
N ASP A 159 20.62 -3.77 -15.12
CA ASP A 159 19.73 -4.87 -14.75
C ASP A 159 18.94 -4.59 -13.47
N GLY A 160 19.25 -3.48 -12.78
CA GLY A 160 18.69 -3.19 -11.46
C GLY A 160 19.13 -4.24 -10.43
N PRO A 161 19.34 -3.88 -9.16
CA PRO A 161 19.43 -4.90 -8.15
C PRO A 161 18.08 -5.65 -8.12
N PRO A 162 18.07 -6.99 -8.02
CA PRO A 162 16.84 -7.72 -7.80
C PRO A 162 16.12 -7.09 -6.61
N ILE A 163 14.80 -6.91 -6.73
CA ILE A 163 13.95 -6.40 -5.64
C ILE A 163 14.39 -7.12 -4.36
N PRO A 164 14.92 -6.39 -3.36
CA PRO A 164 15.39 -7.02 -2.14
C PRO A 164 14.22 -7.83 -1.59
N ASN A 165 14.42 -9.13 -1.35
CA ASN A 165 13.46 -9.85 -0.53
C ASN A 165 13.28 -9.10 0.80
N GLU A 166 12.12 -9.23 1.44
CA GLU A 166 11.76 -8.45 2.63
C GLU A 166 12.90 -8.44 3.67
N ASP A 167 13.54 -9.59 3.87
CA ASP A 167 14.68 -9.76 4.77
C ASP A 167 15.89 -8.90 4.39
N ARG A 168 16.21 -8.77 3.09
CA ARG A 168 17.31 -7.92 2.62
C ARG A 168 16.98 -6.45 2.76
N ALA A 169 15.76 -6.03 2.41
CA ALA A 169 15.31 -4.66 2.63
C ALA A 169 15.40 -4.29 4.12
N ARG A 170 14.92 -5.17 4.99
CA ARG A 170 14.98 -4.99 6.45
C ARG A 170 16.42 -4.85 6.95
N ARG A 171 17.31 -5.76 6.53
CA ARG A 171 18.74 -5.67 6.89
C ARG A 171 19.38 -4.37 6.41
N MET A 172 19.11 -3.96 5.17
CA MET A 172 19.65 -2.70 4.63
C MET A 172 19.19 -1.50 5.44
N VAL A 173 17.90 -1.42 5.77
CA VAL A 173 17.33 -0.36 6.60
C VAL A 173 18.02 -0.32 7.96
N THR A 174 18.14 -1.46 8.65
CA THR A 174 18.84 -1.55 9.94
C THR A 174 20.27 -1.05 9.83
N THR A 175 21.05 -1.55 8.88
CA THR A 175 22.45 -1.13 8.72
C THR A 175 22.59 0.35 8.39
N ILE A 176 21.71 0.91 7.54
CA ILE A 176 21.73 2.34 7.23
C ILE A 176 21.41 3.17 8.47
N GLN A 177 20.39 2.77 9.24
CA GLN A 177 19.97 3.48 10.45
C GLN A 177 21.07 3.46 11.52
N GLU A 178 21.69 2.30 11.78
CA GLU A 178 22.83 2.16 12.69
C GLU A 178 23.99 3.10 12.30
N ARG A 179 24.25 3.26 10.99
CA ARG A 179 25.29 4.20 10.53
C ARG A 179 24.93 5.66 10.73
N PHE A 180 23.67 6.03 10.54
CA PHE A 180 23.24 7.39 10.87
C PHE A 180 23.30 7.65 12.38
N ASP A 181 22.94 6.67 13.21
CA ASP A 181 23.05 6.78 14.67
C ASP A 181 24.51 6.98 15.10
N ASP A 182 25.44 6.20 14.53
CA ASP A 182 26.88 6.35 14.75
C ASP A 182 27.36 7.77 14.38
N GLU A 183 26.96 8.29 13.21
CA GLU A 183 27.35 9.64 12.76
C GLU A 183 26.74 10.74 13.63
N ILE A 184 25.47 10.61 14.03
CA ILE A 184 24.79 11.56 14.92
C ILE A 184 25.51 11.61 16.28
N ALA A 185 25.82 10.45 16.87
CA ALA A 185 26.54 10.38 18.14
C ALA A 185 27.95 10.99 18.08
N GLN A 186 28.63 10.88 16.93
CA GLN A 186 29.92 11.53 16.71
C GLN A 186 29.79 13.05 16.60
N LEU A 187 28.73 13.55 15.93
CA LEU A 187 28.46 14.98 15.83
C LEU A 187 28.12 15.59 17.19
N GLU A 188 27.37 14.89 18.03
CA GLU A 188 27.05 15.33 19.40
C GLU A 188 28.30 15.55 20.23
N LYS A 189 29.22 14.57 20.25
CA LYS A 189 30.51 14.69 20.96
C LYS A 189 31.33 15.87 20.44
N LYS A 190 31.37 16.07 19.13
CA LYS A 190 32.14 17.16 18.51
C LYS A 190 31.53 18.54 18.79
N ASN A 191 30.21 18.62 18.95
CA ASN A 191 29.50 19.86 19.25
C ASN A 191 29.80 20.39 20.65
N GLU A 192 30.08 19.48 21.60
CA GLU A 192 30.50 19.84 22.97
C GLU A 192 31.89 20.51 23.00
N ASP A 193 32.75 20.21 22.02
CA ASP A 193 34.15 20.66 21.99
C ASP A 193 34.38 21.99 21.22
N ASP A 194 33.51 22.38 20.27
CA ASP A 194 33.74 23.52 19.37
C ASP A 194 32.53 24.48 19.25
N SER A 195 32.54 25.54 20.07
CA SER A 195 31.49 26.57 20.11
C SER A 195 31.32 27.37 18.82
N ASN A 196 32.32 27.42 17.92
CA ASN A 196 32.24 28.24 16.70
C ASN A 196 31.56 27.51 15.53
N THR A 197 31.38 26.19 15.60
CA THR A 197 30.75 25.39 14.53
C THR A 197 29.39 24.81 14.92
N GLN A 198 28.88 25.15 16.11
CA GLN A 198 27.67 24.58 16.69
C GLN A 198 26.44 24.63 15.77
N ALA A 199 26.15 25.79 15.16
CA ALA A 199 24.99 25.93 14.27
C ALA A 199 25.06 25.01 13.03
N VAL A 200 26.26 24.75 12.50
CA VAL A 200 26.45 23.87 11.35
C VAL A 200 26.32 22.40 11.76
N LEU A 201 26.87 22.04 12.92
CA LEU A 201 26.77 20.67 13.46
C LEU A 201 25.31 20.33 13.81
N ASP A 202 24.58 21.27 14.41
CA ASP A 202 23.15 21.12 14.72
C ASP A 202 22.33 20.92 13.45
N LYS A 203 22.60 21.72 12.40
CA LYS A 203 21.89 21.56 11.12
C LYS A 203 22.20 20.21 10.46
N ARG A 204 23.47 19.78 10.49
CA ARG A 204 23.85 18.47 9.94
C ARG A 204 23.17 17.33 10.70
N LYS A 205 23.09 17.42 12.03
CA LYS A 205 22.38 16.45 12.87
C LYS A 205 20.90 16.37 12.48
N GLU A 206 20.23 17.51 12.31
CA GLU A 206 18.83 17.57 11.87
C GLU A 206 18.63 16.82 10.55
N VAL A 207 19.50 17.08 9.55
CA VAL A 207 19.44 16.41 8.24
C VAL A 207 19.63 14.89 8.38
N LEU A 208 20.61 14.44 9.18
CA LEU A 208 20.83 13.01 9.39
C LEU A 208 19.65 12.33 10.10
N THR A 209 19.05 12.98 11.08
CA THR A 209 17.84 12.49 11.76
C THR A 209 16.68 12.34 10.76
N GLN A 210 16.45 13.33 9.90
CA GLN A 210 15.40 13.26 8.88
C GLN A 210 15.66 12.13 7.87
N ARG A 211 16.90 11.97 7.40
CA ARG A 211 17.29 10.86 6.52
C ARG A 211 17.09 9.50 7.18
N HIS A 212 17.45 9.38 8.47
CA HIS A 212 17.23 8.17 9.27
C HIS A 212 15.74 7.80 9.35
N GLU A 213 14.87 8.75 9.67
CA GLU A 213 13.42 8.53 9.75
C GLU A 213 12.80 8.17 8.39
N TYR A 214 13.28 8.81 7.32
CA TYR A 214 12.82 8.54 5.96
C TYR A 214 13.18 7.12 5.51
N VAL A 215 14.42 6.68 5.72
CA VAL A 215 14.85 5.30 5.42
C VAL A 215 13.98 4.27 6.16
N GLY A 216 13.71 4.50 7.45
CA GLY A 216 12.82 3.62 8.23
C GLY A 216 11.39 3.59 7.69
N ARG A 217 10.86 4.72 7.22
CA ARG A 217 9.54 4.76 6.54
C ARG A 217 9.54 3.96 5.25
N ILE A 218 10.55 4.13 4.40
CA ILE A 218 10.68 3.39 3.12
C ILE A 218 10.69 1.88 3.35
N GLY A 219 11.42 1.39 4.36
CA GLY A 219 11.43 -0.03 4.72
C GLY A 219 10.06 -0.60 5.06
N ARG A 220 9.26 0.13 5.85
CA ARG A 220 7.89 -0.27 6.20
C ARG A 220 6.96 -0.30 4.99
N ILE A 221 7.11 0.68 4.08
CA ILE A 221 6.30 0.74 2.86
C ILE A 221 6.60 -0.43 1.95
N LEU A 222 7.88 -0.74 1.71
CA LEU A 222 8.28 -1.89 0.90
C LEU A 222 7.64 -3.18 1.40
N THR A 223 7.70 -3.40 2.72
CA THR A 223 7.05 -4.55 3.36
C THR A 223 5.55 -4.55 3.11
N ASN A 224 4.90 -3.39 3.31
CA ASN A 224 3.47 -3.28 3.10
C ASN A 224 3.05 -3.46 1.63
N LEU A 225 3.82 -2.95 0.66
CA LEU A 225 3.56 -3.14 -0.77
C LEU A 225 3.61 -4.62 -1.14
N GLY A 226 4.61 -5.35 -0.63
CA GLY A 226 4.70 -6.80 -0.80
C GLY A 226 3.43 -7.51 -0.29
N HIS A 227 2.99 -7.20 0.93
CA HIS A 227 1.75 -7.74 1.50
C HIS A 227 0.50 -7.35 0.70
N GLN A 228 0.40 -6.12 0.20
CA GLN A 228 -0.73 -5.68 -0.61
C GLN A 228 -0.79 -6.43 -1.93
N MET A 229 0.35 -6.61 -2.61
CA MET A 229 0.40 -7.38 -3.86
C MET A 229 0.02 -8.85 -3.64
N GLN A 230 0.45 -9.45 -2.53
CA GLN A 230 0.02 -10.80 -2.15
C GLN A 230 -1.49 -10.87 -1.91
N LEU A 231 -2.05 -9.90 -1.17
CA LEU A 231 -3.49 -9.83 -0.93
C LEU A 231 -4.29 -9.72 -2.23
N LEU A 232 -3.81 -8.94 -3.21
CA LEU A 232 -4.44 -8.86 -4.52
C LEU A 232 -4.46 -10.23 -5.20
N GLU A 233 -3.35 -10.98 -5.16
CA GLU A 233 -3.29 -12.32 -5.72
C GLU A 233 -4.26 -13.29 -5.06
N ASP A 234 -4.26 -13.32 -3.74
CA ASP A 234 -5.16 -14.19 -2.97
C ASP A 234 -6.63 -13.84 -3.24
N SER A 235 -6.94 -12.55 -3.39
CA SER A 235 -8.29 -12.07 -3.69
C SER A 235 -8.74 -12.49 -5.09
N PHE A 236 -7.87 -12.35 -6.11
CA PHE A 236 -8.19 -12.81 -7.46
C PHE A 236 -8.42 -14.31 -7.51
N GLY A 237 -7.57 -15.09 -6.83
CA GLY A 237 -7.73 -16.54 -6.71
C GLY A 237 -9.05 -16.93 -6.05
N LEU A 238 -9.37 -16.31 -4.91
CA LEU A 238 -10.61 -16.56 -4.18
C LEU A 238 -11.85 -16.26 -5.03
N ILE A 239 -11.85 -15.13 -5.74
CA ILE A 239 -12.95 -14.74 -6.61
C ILE A 239 -13.08 -15.77 -7.71
N ASN A 240 -12.00 -16.11 -8.41
CA ASN A 240 -12.03 -17.09 -9.49
C ASN A 240 -12.60 -18.44 -9.05
N ASP A 241 -12.17 -18.94 -7.89
CA ASP A 241 -12.53 -20.26 -7.39
C ASP A 241 -13.98 -20.31 -6.88
N GLN A 242 -14.46 -19.23 -6.28
CA GLN A 242 -15.72 -19.23 -5.53
C GLN A 242 -16.86 -18.45 -6.20
N ILE A 243 -16.65 -17.91 -7.39
CA ILE A 243 -17.63 -17.05 -8.05
C ILE A 243 -18.99 -17.70 -8.31
N ARG A 244 -19.02 -19.02 -8.47
CA ARG A 244 -20.25 -19.80 -8.66
C ARG A 244 -20.90 -20.23 -7.34
N ALA A 245 -20.12 -20.28 -6.27
CA ALA A 245 -20.54 -20.83 -4.99
C ALA A 245 -21.04 -19.74 -4.01
N ARG A 246 -20.75 -18.47 -4.29
CA ARG A 246 -21.06 -17.35 -3.40
C ARG A 246 -22.15 -16.44 -3.98
N PRO A 247 -22.97 -15.83 -3.11
CA PRO A 247 -23.95 -14.85 -3.55
C PRO A 247 -23.24 -13.61 -4.15
N PRO A 248 -23.77 -13.04 -5.26
CA PRO A 248 -23.22 -11.87 -5.94
C PRO A 248 -22.86 -10.70 -5.03
N GLU A 249 -23.72 -10.42 -4.04
CA GLU A 249 -23.56 -9.30 -3.11
C GLU A 249 -22.32 -9.47 -2.25
N GLN A 250 -22.01 -10.70 -1.87
CA GLN A 250 -20.85 -11.02 -1.03
C GLN A 250 -19.55 -10.91 -1.84
N VAL A 251 -19.53 -11.38 -3.09
CA VAL A 251 -18.36 -11.24 -3.97
C VAL A 251 -18.06 -9.75 -4.22
N LEU A 252 -19.09 -8.95 -4.47
CA LEU A 252 -18.94 -7.50 -4.63
C LEU A 252 -18.42 -6.82 -3.37
N ALA A 253 -18.95 -7.17 -2.20
CA ALA A 253 -18.53 -6.59 -0.92
C ALA A 253 -17.05 -6.90 -0.62
N ASP A 254 -16.61 -8.14 -0.86
CA ASP A 254 -15.22 -8.54 -0.63
C ASP A 254 -14.26 -7.76 -1.53
N ILE A 255 -14.59 -7.62 -2.82
CA ILE A 255 -13.76 -6.87 -3.77
C ILE A 255 -13.75 -5.38 -3.40
N GLU A 256 -14.87 -4.82 -2.96
CA GLU A 256 -14.93 -3.44 -2.47
C GLU A 256 -13.99 -3.22 -1.29
N GLY A 257 -13.90 -4.18 -0.38
CA GLY A 257 -12.94 -4.17 0.73
C GLY A 257 -11.49 -4.10 0.22
N VAL A 258 -11.14 -4.93 -0.76
CA VAL A 258 -9.80 -4.95 -1.36
C VAL A 258 -9.48 -3.65 -2.08
N VAL A 259 -10.43 -3.08 -2.82
CA VAL A 259 -10.28 -1.77 -3.48
C VAL A 259 -10.05 -0.67 -2.45
N THR A 260 -10.83 -0.64 -1.38
CA THR A 260 -10.71 0.36 -0.30
C THR A 260 -9.33 0.30 0.35
N GLN A 261 -8.83 -0.91 0.63
CA GLN A 261 -7.51 -1.11 1.22
C GLN A 261 -6.38 -0.67 0.26
N THR A 262 -6.53 -0.97 -1.04
CA THR A 262 -5.60 -0.57 -2.09
C THR A 262 -5.54 0.95 -2.25
N ASP A 263 -6.66 1.65 -2.07
CA ASP A 263 -6.72 3.10 -2.12
C ASP A 263 -6.07 3.76 -0.92
N ALA A 264 -6.26 3.20 0.28
CA ALA A 264 -5.55 3.66 1.48
C ALA A 264 -4.02 3.57 1.28
N MET A 265 -3.51 2.50 0.67
CA MET A 265 -2.10 2.38 0.32
C MET A 265 -1.66 3.41 -0.72
N THR A 266 -2.48 3.64 -1.75
CA THR A 266 -2.17 4.65 -2.78
C THR A 266 -2.02 6.04 -2.15
N ASN A 267 -2.93 6.43 -1.27
CA ASN A 267 -2.88 7.72 -0.59
C ASN A 267 -1.62 7.86 0.28
N LEU A 268 -1.22 6.79 0.96
CA LEU A 268 0.02 6.75 1.74
C LEU A 268 1.26 6.94 0.84
N LEU A 269 1.26 6.35 -0.35
CA LEU A 269 2.35 6.55 -1.33
C LEU A 269 2.43 8.00 -1.81
N ASP A 270 1.29 8.64 -2.04
CA ASP A 270 1.21 10.03 -2.51
C ASP A 270 1.67 11.01 -1.43
N GLU A 271 1.33 10.78 -0.16
CA GLU A 271 1.79 11.57 0.99
C GLU A 271 3.32 11.57 1.10
N ILE A 272 3.94 10.41 0.85
CA ILE A 272 5.38 10.23 1.01
C ILE A 272 6.14 10.79 -0.18
N ALA A 273 5.59 10.68 -1.39
CA ALA A 273 6.11 11.39 -2.56
C ALA A 273 6.12 12.92 -2.34
N ALA A 274 5.09 13.47 -1.69
CA ALA A 274 5.04 14.89 -1.33
C ALA A 274 6.08 15.26 -0.26
N TYR A 275 6.36 14.34 0.68
CA TYR A 275 7.39 14.55 1.70
C TYR A 275 8.82 14.56 1.10
N ASP A 276 9.12 13.68 0.14
CA ASP A 276 10.40 13.67 -0.59
C ASP A 276 10.62 15.01 -1.31
N ASP A 277 9.61 15.50 -2.04
CA ASP A 277 9.67 16.81 -2.70
C ASP A 277 9.84 17.99 -1.73
N MET A 278 9.26 17.90 -0.53
CA MET A 278 9.42 18.92 0.50
C MET A 278 10.83 18.89 1.12
N SER A 279 11.37 17.71 1.39
CA SER A 279 12.72 17.54 1.94
C SER A 279 13.81 18.07 1.00
N ARG A 280 13.68 17.81 -0.31
CA ARG A 280 14.61 18.30 -1.33
C ARG A 280 14.62 19.82 -1.49
N ARG A 281 13.55 20.51 -1.09
CA ARG A 281 13.49 21.99 -1.10
C ARG A 281 14.29 22.64 0.03
N PHE A 282 14.63 21.89 1.08
CA PHE A 282 15.46 22.37 2.18
C PHE A 282 16.97 22.12 1.96
N ASP A 283 17.34 21.46 0.85
CA ASP A 283 18.73 21.24 0.42
C ASP A 283 19.24 22.33 -0.56
N LEU A 284 18.53 23.46 -0.72
CA LEU A 284 18.92 24.66 -1.47
C LEU A 284 19.16 25.85 -0.53
#